data_AF-A0A382WHG3-F1
#
_entry.id   AF-A0A382WHG3-F1
#
_cell.length_a   1.000
_cell.length_b   1.000
_cell.length_c   1.000
_cell.angle_alpha   90.00
_cell.angle_beta   90.00
_cell.angle_gamma   90.00
#
_symmetry.space_group_name_H-M   'P 1'
#
loop_
_entity.id
_entity.type
_entity.pdbx_description
1 polymer ?
#
loop_
_entity_poly.entity_id
_entity_poly.type
_entity_poly.pdbx_seq_one_letter_code
_entity_poly.pdbx_strand_id
1 'polypeptide(L)'
;MNSNLSNVEIPPIDYFNHLLDNSPNKNNKISFGHGIPKYTPNEYANINYQLLNNSSSFKYTDIRGNIELRNYLAHSLSSKLNFNVKPEKNIIITPGANSAIFKSLFLLLNKNDEVLVISPVYFNYIMAI
;
A
#
# COMPACT_ATOMS: atom_id res chain seq x y z
N MET A 1 4.05 -1.01 -27.90
CA MET A 1 3.87 -0.86 -26.43
C MET A 1 2.77 -1.84 -26.00
N ASN A 2 2.81 -2.39 -24.78
CA ASN A 2 1.81 -3.38 -24.32
C ASN A 2 0.41 -2.75 -24.29
N SER A 3 -0.59 -3.41 -24.89
CA SER A 3 -1.98 -2.91 -24.97
C SER A 3 -2.66 -2.76 -23.61
N ASN A 4 -2.19 -3.46 -22.58
CA ASN A 4 -2.72 -3.30 -21.23
C ASN A 4 -2.28 -1.96 -20.62
N LEU A 5 -1.14 -1.40 -21.04
CA LEU A 5 -0.65 -0.12 -20.53
C LEU A 5 -1.42 1.08 -21.10
N SER A 6 -2.03 0.95 -22.28
CA SER A 6 -2.79 2.06 -22.89
C SER A 6 -4.13 2.35 -22.18
N ASN A 7 -4.59 1.42 -21.34
CA ASN A 7 -5.86 1.54 -20.63
C ASN A 7 -5.69 2.01 -19.17
N VAL A 8 -4.44 2.13 -18.69
CA VAL A 8 -4.17 2.57 -17.31
C VAL A 8 -4.30 4.09 -17.23
N GLU A 9 -5.15 4.56 -16.33
CA GLU A 9 -5.30 5.98 -16.05
C GLU A 9 -4.11 6.53 -15.24
N ILE A 10 -3.72 7.77 -15.53
CA ILE A 10 -2.69 8.49 -14.78
C ILE A 10 -3.30 8.98 -13.47
N PRO A 11 -2.60 8.82 -12.33
CA PRO A 11 -3.14 9.23 -11.05
C PRO A 11 -3.38 10.75 -11.00
N PRO A 12 -4.56 11.22 -10.55
CA PRO A 12 -4.91 12.64 -10.54
C PRO A 12 -4.03 13.48 -9.61
N ILE A 13 -3.37 12.84 -8.64
CA ILE A 13 -2.48 13.51 -7.69
C ILE A 13 -1.24 14.12 -8.37
N ASP A 14 -0.72 13.47 -9.41
CA ASP A 14 0.44 13.97 -10.15
C ASP A 14 0.09 15.24 -10.92
N TYR A 15 -1.09 15.23 -11.56
CA TYR A 15 -1.64 16.41 -12.21
C TYR A 15 -1.86 17.56 -11.22
N PHE A 16 -2.47 17.28 -10.07
CA PHE A 16 -2.70 18.28 -9.03
C PHE A 16 -1.39 18.87 -8.47
N ASN A 17 -0.40 18.02 -8.19
CA ASN A 17 0.91 18.45 -7.72
C ASN A 17 1.61 19.32 -8.78
N HIS A 18 1.55 18.91 -10.05
CA HIS A 18 2.08 19.72 -11.16
C HIS A 18 1.42 21.10 -11.23
N LEU A 19 0.10 21.19 -11.06
CA LEU A 19 -0.60 22.49 -11.01
C LEU A 19 -0.16 23.33 -9.82
N LEU A 20 -0.04 22.74 -8.63
CA LEU A 20 0.44 23.45 -7.44
C LEU A 20 1.87 23.99 -7.63
N ASP A 21 2.75 23.15 -8.17
CA ASP A 21 4.16 23.48 -8.38
C ASP A 21 4.37 24.62 -9.37
N ASN A 22 3.55 24.69 -10.42
CA ASN A 22 3.64 25.71 -11.46
C ASN A 22 2.79 26.97 -11.18
N SER A 23 2.15 27.05 -10.02
CA SER A 23 1.24 28.16 -9.73
C SER A 23 1.97 29.39 -9.15
N PRO A 24 1.54 30.62 -9.49
CA PRO A 24 2.14 31.82 -8.95
C PRO A 24 1.98 31.89 -7.41
N ASN A 25 2.99 32.42 -6.72
CA ASN A 25 3.05 32.53 -5.26
C ASN A 25 2.94 31.18 -4.52
N LYS A 26 3.58 30.12 -5.03
CA LYS A 26 3.61 28.76 -4.43
C LYS A 26 3.82 28.76 -2.91
N ASN A 27 4.72 29.58 -2.40
CA ASN A 27 5.07 29.63 -0.97
C ASN A 27 3.94 30.17 -0.07
N ASN A 28 2.94 30.85 -0.63
CA ASN A 28 1.79 31.38 0.11
C ASN A 28 0.56 30.48 0.00
N LYS A 29 0.72 29.21 -0.43
CA LYS A 29 -0.38 28.25 -0.59
C LYS A 29 -0.29 27.12 0.42
N ILE A 30 -1.46 26.68 0.86
CA ILE A 30 -1.63 25.54 1.77
C ILE A 30 -2.32 24.44 0.97
N SER A 31 -1.64 23.31 0.80
CA SER A 31 -2.23 22.12 0.15
C SER A 31 -3.02 21.30 1.16
N PHE A 32 -4.31 21.11 0.89
CA PHE A 32 -5.20 20.17 1.58
C PHE A 32 -5.38 18.84 0.82
N GLY A 33 -4.67 18.66 -0.31
CA GLY A 33 -4.79 17.46 -1.14
C GLY A 33 -3.81 16.33 -0.78
N HIS A 34 -2.99 16.49 0.27
CA HIS A 34 -1.97 15.51 0.60
C HIS A 34 -2.53 14.37 1.43
N GLY A 35 -2.38 13.13 0.94
CA GLY A 35 -2.86 11.91 1.60
C GLY A 35 -1.86 11.25 2.55
N ILE A 36 -0.74 11.90 2.87
CA ILE A 36 0.33 11.35 3.72
C ILE A 36 0.39 12.15 5.04
N PRO A 37 0.52 11.47 6.20
CA PRO A 37 0.79 12.15 7.46
C PRO A 37 2.07 13.00 7.39
N LYS A 38 2.01 14.24 7.89
CA LYS A 38 3.17 15.17 7.92
C LYS A 38 4.14 14.94 9.10
N TYR A 39 3.80 14.05 10.02
CA TYR A 39 4.62 13.74 11.18
C TYR A 39 4.99 12.26 11.16
N THR A 40 6.18 11.94 11.64
CA THR A 40 6.59 10.56 11.93
C THR A 40 5.87 10.13 13.21
N PRO A 41 5.06 9.07 13.19
CA PRO A 41 4.48 8.55 14.42
C PRO A 41 5.58 8.15 15.41
N ASN A 42 5.40 8.46 16.70
CA ASN A 42 6.41 8.26 17.74
C ASN A 42 6.89 6.80 17.84
N GLU A 43 6.05 5.85 17.43
CA GLU A 43 6.36 4.42 17.37
C GLU A 43 7.53 4.11 16.44
N TYR A 44 7.72 4.90 15.36
CA TYR A 44 8.84 4.75 14.44
C TYR A 44 10.10 5.50 14.89
N ALA A 45 9.97 6.50 15.79
CA ALA A 45 11.11 7.20 16.35
C ALA A 45 11.93 6.31 17.29
N ASN A 46 11.32 5.26 17.84
CA ASN A 46 11.94 4.31 18.77
C ASN A 46 12.38 2.99 18.11
N ILE A 47 12.56 2.96 16.79
CA ILE A 47 13.08 1.75 16.12
C ILE A 47 14.44 1.40 16.74
N ASN A 48 14.55 0.18 17.26
CA ASN A 48 15.80 -0.29 17.81
C ASN A 48 16.82 -0.52 16.68
N TYR A 49 17.70 0.44 16.46
CA TYR A 49 18.77 0.35 15.47
C TYR A 49 19.72 -0.84 15.70
N GLN A 50 19.73 -1.48 16.88
CA GLN A 50 20.46 -2.74 17.09
C GLN A 50 19.96 -3.87 16.18
N LEU A 51 18.74 -3.79 15.64
CA LEU A 51 18.26 -4.72 14.62
C LEU A 51 19.10 -4.66 13.33
N LEU A 52 19.74 -3.52 13.05
CA LEU A 52 20.68 -3.37 11.93
C LEU A 52 22.04 -4.02 12.21
N ASN A 53 22.35 -4.36 13.46
CA ASN A 53 23.57 -5.11 13.80
C ASN A 53 23.38 -6.62 13.64
N ASN A 54 22.14 -7.08 13.42
CA ASN A 54 21.87 -8.48 13.16
C ASN A 54 21.95 -8.80 11.66
N SER A 55 22.91 -9.63 11.27
CA SER A 55 23.10 -10.07 9.89
C SER A 55 21.87 -10.74 9.26
N SER A 56 20.92 -11.27 10.05
CA SER A 56 19.68 -11.84 9.52
C SER A 56 18.74 -10.80 8.93
N SER A 57 18.81 -9.54 9.37
CA SER A 57 17.94 -8.45 8.93
C SER A 57 18.15 -8.05 7.46
N PHE A 58 19.28 -8.42 6.86
CA PHE A 58 19.62 -8.10 5.47
C PHE A 58 19.48 -9.29 4.51
N LYS A 59 18.94 -10.42 4.99
CA LYS A 59 18.73 -11.61 4.16
C LYS A 59 17.33 -11.58 3.56
N TYR A 60 17.14 -12.33 2.47
CA TYR A 60 15.79 -12.61 1.97
C TYR A 60 14.94 -13.25 3.07
N THR A 61 13.69 -12.80 3.15
CA THR A 61 12.68 -13.42 4.01
C THR A 61 11.91 -14.48 3.22
N ASP A 62 11.08 -15.25 3.91
CA ASP A 62 10.09 -16.12 3.27
C ASP A 62 9.28 -15.32 2.23
N ILE A 63 8.88 -15.96 1.13
CA ILE A 63 8.13 -15.30 0.05
C ILE A 63 6.80 -14.68 0.51
N ARG A 64 6.24 -15.16 1.63
CA ARG A 64 5.03 -14.61 2.27
C ARG A 64 5.35 -13.52 3.28
N GLY A 65 6.63 -13.26 3.54
CA GLY A 65 7.14 -12.32 4.53
C GLY A 65 7.55 -12.99 5.84
N ASN A 66 8.29 -12.22 6.66
CA ASN A 66 8.79 -12.61 7.96
C ASN A 66 7.69 -13.24 8.85
N ILE A 67 7.95 -14.43 9.39
CA ILE A 67 6.97 -15.19 10.17
C ILE A 67 6.60 -14.52 11.50
N GLU A 68 7.54 -13.84 12.16
CA GLU A 68 7.28 -13.13 13.43
C GLU A 68 6.29 -11.99 13.21
N LEU A 69 6.47 -11.21 12.13
CA LEU A 69 5.53 -10.17 11.73
C LEU A 69 4.15 -10.76 11.40
N ARG A 70 4.11 -11.88 10.67
CA ARG A 70 2.84 -12.55 10.35
C ARG A 70 2.13 -13.06 11.60
N ASN A 71 2.85 -13.65 12.56
CA ASN A 71 2.28 -14.11 13.84
C ASN A 71 1.69 -12.94 14.65
N TYR A 72 2.43 -11.83 14.74
CA TYR A 72 1.97 -10.63 15.43
C TYR A 72 0.70 -10.06 14.79
N LEU A 73 0.67 -9.93 13.47
CA LEU A 73 -0.50 -9.46 12.73
C LEU A 73 -1.69 -10.40 12.88
N ALA A 74 -1.48 -11.72 12.82
CA ALA A 74 -2.53 -12.72 13.01
C ALA A 74 -3.20 -12.59 14.37
N HIS A 75 -2.42 -12.42 15.44
CA HIS A 75 -2.95 -12.20 16.78
C HIS A 75 -3.74 -10.88 16.88
N SER A 76 -3.16 -9.78 16.39
CA SER A 76 -3.78 -8.45 16.41
C SER A 76 -5.07 -8.36 15.59
N LEU A 77 -5.12 -9.04 14.44
CA LEU A 77 -6.30 -9.07 13.58
C LEU A 77 -7.37 -9.99 14.14
N SER A 78 -7.01 -11.14 14.72
CA SER A 78 -8.00 -12.07 15.27
C SER A 78 -8.82 -11.44 16.39
N SER A 79 -8.20 -10.61 17.24
CA SER A 79 -8.91 -9.88 18.29
C SER A 79 -9.85 -8.79 17.75
N LYS A 80 -9.55 -8.25 16.57
CA LYS A 80 -10.37 -7.20 15.92
C LYS A 80 -11.47 -7.77 15.03
N LEU A 81 -11.24 -8.94 14.42
CA LEU A 81 -12.07 -9.46 13.33
C LEU A 81 -13.06 -10.54 13.75
N ASN A 82 -13.16 -10.91 15.04
CA ASN A 82 -13.96 -12.06 15.50
C ASN A 82 -13.76 -13.31 14.63
N PHE A 83 -12.54 -13.50 14.14
CA PHE A 83 -12.15 -14.52 13.17
C PHE A 83 -10.74 -14.98 13.50
N ASN A 84 -10.52 -16.30 13.52
CA ASN A 84 -9.20 -16.86 13.81
C ASN A 84 -8.27 -16.75 12.58
N VAL A 85 -7.50 -15.68 12.51
CA VAL A 85 -6.53 -15.43 11.44
C VAL A 85 -5.31 -16.32 11.63
N LYS A 86 -5.01 -17.16 10.65
CA LYS A 86 -3.84 -18.03 10.66
C LYS A 86 -2.67 -17.41 9.87
N PRO A 87 -1.48 -17.23 10.48
CA PRO A 87 -0.35 -16.54 9.85
C PRO A 87 0.16 -17.23 8.57
N GLU A 88 0.03 -18.55 8.48
CA GLU A 88 0.45 -19.37 7.34
C GLU A 88 -0.59 -19.43 6.21
N LYS A 89 -1.87 -19.17 6.51
CA LYS A 89 -2.95 -19.26 5.52
C LYS A 89 -3.46 -17.89 5.06
N ASN A 90 -3.62 -16.96 6.00
CA ASN A 90 -4.40 -15.75 5.78
C ASN A 90 -3.55 -14.48 5.61
N ILE A 91 -2.22 -14.54 5.83
CA ILE A 91 -1.35 -13.37 5.76
C ILE A 91 -0.22 -13.57 4.75
N ILE A 92 0.00 -12.53 3.95
CA ILE A 92 1.17 -12.30 3.09
C ILE A 92 1.59 -10.83 3.29
N ILE A 93 2.87 -10.58 3.47
CA ILE A 93 3.43 -9.23 3.57
C ILE A 93 3.74 -8.71 2.16
N THR A 94 3.27 -7.50 1.84
CA THR A 94 3.49 -6.83 0.55
C THR A 94 4.19 -5.49 0.76
N PRO A 95 4.87 -4.95 -0.26
CA PRO A 95 5.39 -3.58 -0.22
C PRO A 95 4.22 -2.58 -0.36
N GLY A 96 3.53 -2.35 0.76
CA GLY A 96 2.40 -1.43 0.85
C GLY A 96 1.08 -2.00 0.33
N ALA A 97 0.02 -1.22 0.56
CA ALA A 97 -1.35 -1.58 0.23
C ALA A 97 -1.60 -1.67 -1.29
N ASN A 98 -0.99 -0.79 -2.10
CA ASN A 98 -1.15 -0.81 -3.55
C ASN A 98 -0.69 -2.13 -4.16
N SER A 99 0.44 -2.68 -3.67
CA SER A 99 0.92 -3.99 -4.13
C SER A 99 -0.02 -5.12 -3.72
N ALA A 100 -0.61 -5.05 -2.51
CA ALA A 100 -1.61 -6.04 -2.08
C ALA A 100 -2.84 -6.02 -2.99
N ILE A 101 -3.42 -4.84 -3.24
CA ILE A 101 -4.59 -4.68 -4.12
C ILE A 101 -4.29 -5.21 -5.52
N PHE A 102 -3.19 -4.75 -6.13
CA PHE A 102 -2.79 -5.19 -7.46
C PHE A 102 -2.62 -6.71 -7.53
N LYS A 103 -1.88 -7.31 -6.58
CA LYS A 103 -1.68 -8.77 -6.55
C LYS A 103 -3.00 -9.51 -6.38
N SER A 104 -3.89 -9.04 -5.50
CA SER A 104 -5.19 -9.65 -5.27
C SER A 104 -6.03 -9.64 -6.55
N LEU A 105 -6.14 -8.50 -7.22
CA LEU A 105 -6.92 -8.38 -8.46
C LEU A 105 -6.29 -9.19 -9.59
N PHE A 106 -4.96 -9.08 -9.77
CA PHE A 106 -4.22 -9.83 -10.80
C PHE A 106 -4.34 -11.35 -10.66
N LEU A 107 -4.46 -11.86 -9.42
CA LEU A 107 -4.61 -13.30 -9.17
C LEU A 107 -6.04 -13.80 -9.28
N LEU A 108 -7.03 -12.93 -9.06
CA LEU A 108 -8.44 -13.32 -8.99
C LEU A 108 -9.18 -13.09 -10.32
N LEU A 109 -8.78 -12.07 -11.08
CA LEU A 109 -9.51 -11.64 -12.26
C LEU A 109 -8.94 -12.24 -13.55
N ASN A 110 -9.85 -12.56 -14.45
CA ASN A 110 -9.57 -12.86 -15.84
C ASN A 110 -10.04 -11.71 -16.73
N LYS A 111 -9.62 -11.76 -18.00
CA LYS A 111 -10.10 -10.84 -19.01
C LYS A 111 -11.63 -10.90 -19.10
N ASN A 112 -12.26 -9.72 -19.10
CA ASN A 112 -13.71 -9.50 -19.13
C ASN A 112 -14.46 -9.80 -17.82
N ASP A 113 -13.76 -10.05 -16.71
CA ASP A 113 -14.41 -10.04 -15.39
C ASP A 113 -14.83 -8.61 -15.03
N GLU A 114 -15.97 -8.50 -14.35
CA GLU A 114 -16.51 -7.20 -13.92
C GLU A 114 -16.20 -6.96 -12.43
N VAL A 115 -15.67 -5.78 -12.12
CA VAL A 115 -15.34 -5.37 -10.76
C VAL A 115 -16.27 -4.23 -10.34
N LEU A 116 -17.06 -4.45 -9.29
CA LEU A 116 -17.88 -3.40 -8.71
C LEU A 116 -17.03 -2.44 -7.89
N VAL A 117 -17.07 -1.16 -8.25
CA VAL A 117 -16.31 -0.09 -7.61
C VAL A 117 -17.27 0.97 -7.09
N ILE A 118 -17.26 1.20 -5.78
CA ILE A 118 -18.14 2.18 -5.13
C ILE A 118 -17.55 3.59 -5.30
N SER A 119 -18.38 4.53 -5.72
CA SER A 119 -18.01 5.95 -5.89
C SER A 119 -18.46 6.78 -4.67
N PRO A 120 -17.64 7.73 -4.16
CA PRO A 120 -16.30 8.10 -4.63
C PRO A 120 -15.26 7.02 -4.31
N VAL A 121 -14.27 6.85 -5.20
CA VAL A 121 -13.31 5.75 -5.16
C VAL A 121 -11.89 6.22 -4.86
N TYR A 122 -11.12 5.35 -4.21
CA TYR A 122 -9.66 5.45 -4.23
C TYR A 122 -9.11 5.12 -5.63
N PHE A 123 -8.54 6.11 -6.32
CA PHE A 123 -8.12 6.02 -7.72
C PHE A 123 -7.19 4.83 -8.05
N ASN A 124 -6.39 4.34 -7.09
CA ASN A 124 -5.55 3.16 -7.31
C ASN A 124 -6.33 1.87 -7.60
N TYR A 125 -7.62 1.80 -7.26
CA TYR A 125 -8.46 0.67 -7.67
C TYR A 125 -8.67 0.66 -9.17
N ILE A 126 -8.93 1.83 -9.77
CA ILE A 126 -9.12 1.97 -11.22
C ILE A 126 -7.82 1.70 -11.97
N MET A 127 -6.68 2.10 -11.41
CA MET A 127 -5.38 1.81 -12.02
C MET A 127 -4.99 0.31 -11.99
N ALA A 128 -5.65 -0.50 -11.16
CA ALA A 128 -5.31 -1.90 -10.93
C ALA A 128 -6.23 -2.91 -11.63
N ILE A 129 -7.27 -2.44 -12.33
CA ILE A 129 -8.22 -3.22 -13.13
C ILE A 129 -8.00 -2.95 -14.62
#